data_AF-A0A2P9GW02-F1
#
_entry.id   AF-A0A2P9GW02-F1
#
_cell.length_a   1.000
_cell.length_b   1.000
_cell.length_c   1.000
_cell.angle_alpha   90.00
_cell.angle_beta   90.00
_cell.angle_gamma   90.00
#
_symmetry.space_group_name_H-M   'P 1'
#
loop_
_entity.id
_entity.type
_entity.pdbx_description
1 polymer ?
#
loop_
_entity_poly.entity_id
_entity_poly.type
_entity_poly.pdbx_seq_one_letter_code
_entity_poly.pdbx_strand_id
1 'polypeptide(L)'
;MAAGAAFDLLFTDVIVGGDMNGRELADAIVGQRPATKVLFTSGYSEDVIVHHGRLDPGVALINKPYRKSELAQKIREVLGA
;
A
#
# COMPACT_ATOMS: atom_id res chain seq x y z
N MET A 1 4.24 -0.87 25.33
CA MET A 1 4.24 -0.41 23.92
C MET A 1 3.16 0.64 23.81
N ALA A 2 3.50 1.92 23.60
CA ALA A 2 2.48 2.94 23.37
C ALA A 2 1.75 2.60 22.06
N ALA A 3 0.42 2.58 22.07
CA ALA A 3 -0.34 2.41 20.84
C ALA A 3 -0.02 3.60 19.94
N GLY A 4 0.57 3.35 18.77
CA GLY A 4 0.80 4.37 17.76
C GLY A 4 -0.50 5.05 17.33
N ALA A 5 -0.40 6.23 16.71
CA ALA A 5 -1.56 7.00 16.27
C ALA A 5 -2.55 6.17 15.42
N ALA A 6 -3.83 6.53 15.50
CA ALA A 6 -4.85 5.98 14.62
C ALA A 6 -4.64 6.49 13.19
N PHE A 7 -4.80 5.61 12.20
CA PHE A 7 -4.71 5.95 10.79
C PHE A 7 -5.63 5.03 9.98
N ASP A 8 -6.21 5.58 8.91
CA ASP A 8 -7.16 4.88 8.04
C ASP A 8 -6.49 4.25 6.81
N LEU A 9 -5.29 4.73 6.45
CA LEU A 9 -4.54 4.31 5.26
C LEU A 9 -3.07 4.07 5.58
N LEU A 10 -2.56 2.90 5.20
CA LEU A 10 -1.14 2.63 5.07
C LEU A 10 -0.70 2.94 3.64
N PHE A 11 0.26 3.86 3.48
CA PHE A 11 0.96 4.09 2.21
C PHE A 11 2.39 3.58 2.32
N THR A 12 2.78 2.58 1.53
CA THR A 12 4.09 1.91 1.63
C THR A 12 4.68 1.55 0.27
N ASP A 13 6.01 1.49 0.17
CA ASP A 13 6.67 0.85 -0.97
C ASP A 13 6.39 -0.65 -0.95
N VAL A 14 6.38 -1.30 -2.11
CA VAL A 14 6.35 -2.77 -2.24
C VAL A 14 7.67 -3.37 -1.79
N ILE A 15 8.76 -2.83 -2.31
CA ILE A 15 10.12 -3.23 -1.95
C ILE A 15 10.66 -2.16 -1.02
N VAL A 16 10.43 -2.37 0.27
CA VAL A 16 11.15 -1.65 1.31
C VAL A 16 12.42 -2.44 1.59
N GLY A 17 13.60 -1.83 1.44
CA GLY A 17 14.85 -2.48 1.81
C GLY A 17 14.87 -2.82 3.31
N GLY A 18 15.38 -4.00 3.68
CA GLY A 18 15.42 -4.50 5.06
C GLY A 18 14.89 -5.93 5.17
N ASP A 19 14.65 -6.38 6.41
CA ASP A 19 14.21 -7.76 6.73
C ASP A 19 12.70 -8.00 6.49
N MET A 20 11.91 -6.93 6.29
CA MET A 20 10.47 -7.00 6.05
C MET A 20 10.09 -6.15 4.84
N ASN A 21 9.42 -6.74 3.86
CA ASN A 21 8.94 -6.02 2.68
C ASN A 21 7.58 -5.33 2.95
N GLY A 22 7.16 -4.46 2.03
CA GLY A 22 5.93 -3.70 2.22
C GLY A 22 4.66 -4.55 2.28
N ARG A 23 4.66 -5.71 1.63
CA ARG A 23 3.53 -6.64 1.65
C ARG A 23 3.40 -7.29 3.02
N GLU A 24 4.49 -7.78 3.58
CA GLU A 24 4.52 -8.35 4.94
C GLU A 24 4.08 -7.32 5.99
N LEU A 25 4.51 -6.06 5.84
CA LEU A 25 4.04 -4.96 6.69
C LEU A 25 2.53 -4.76 6.56
N ALA A 26 2.02 -4.70 5.34
CA ALA A 26 0.59 -4.51 5.09
C ALA A 26 -0.23 -5.65 5.70
N ASP A 27 0.19 -6.90 5.51
CA ASP A 27 -0.48 -8.08 6.06
C ASP A 27 -0.49 -8.05 7.60
N ALA A 28 0.64 -7.67 8.23
CA ALA A 28 0.74 -7.53 9.68
C ALA A 28 -0.15 -6.41 10.24
N ILE A 29 -0.27 -5.28 9.53
CA ILE A 29 -1.14 -4.17 9.93
C ILE A 29 -2.61 -4.54 9.75
N VAL A 30 -3.00 -5.12 8.61
CA VAL A 30 -4.38 -5.51 8.34
C VAL A 30 -4.84 -6.62 9.31
N GLY A 31 -3.95 -7.55 9.68
CA GLY A 31 -4.23 -8.55 10.70
C GLY A 31 -4.56 -7.96 12.08
N GLN A 32 -4.02 -6.77 12.40
CA GLN A 32 -4.30 -6.04 13.64
C GLN A 32 -5.40 -4.99 13.50
N ARG A 33 -5.59 -4.44 12.30
CA ARG A 33 -6.52 -3.35 11.96
C ARG A 33 -7.23 -3.66 10.64
N PRO A 34 -8.26 -4.53 10.63
CA PRO A 34 -8.90 -4.97 9.39
C PRO A 34 -9.58 -3.88 8.56
N ALA A 35 -9.90 -2.73 9.18
CA ALA A 35 -10.49 -1.59 8.49
C ALA A 35 -9.46 -0.72 7.75
N THR A 36 -8.18 -0.86 8.05
CA THR A 36 -7.11 -0.07 7.45
C THR A 36 -7.01 -0.38 5.95
N LYS A 37 -7.06 0.66 5.12
CA LYS A 37 -6.81 0.56 3.69
C LYS A 37 -5.30 0.53 3.42
N VAL A 38 -4.91 -0.08 2.31
CA VAL A 38 -3.50 -0.17 1.90
C VAL A 38 -3.35 0.37 0.49
N LEU A 39 -2.43 1.31 0.32
CA LEU A 39 -1.96 1.82 -0.98
C LEU A 39 -0.47 1.51 -1.10
N PHE A 40 -0.11 0.73 -2.11
CA PHE A 40 1.28 0.45 -2.43
C PHE A 40 1.83 1.46 -3.42
N THR A 41 3.16 1.58 -3.44
CA THR A 41 3.88 2.22 -4.54
C THR A 41 5.09 1.41 -4.97
N SER A 42 5.39 1.37 -6.27
CA SER A 42 6.55 0.67 -6.83
C SER A 42 7.21 1.51 -7.92
N GLY A 43 8.55 1.49 -7.97
CA GLY A 43 9.32 1.95 -9.13
C GLY A 43 9.87 0.82 -9.99
N TYR A 44 9.67 -0.43 -9.56
CA TYR A 44 9.93 -1.63 -10.35
C TYR A 44 8.67 -1.99 -11.13
N SER A 45 8.85 -2.66 -12.28
CA SER A 45 7.79 -3.17 -13.16
C SER A 45 6.65 -3.80 -12.35
N GLU A 46 5.41 -3.71 -12.86
CA GLU A 46 4.17 -4.21 -12.22
C GLU A 46 4.26 -5.66 -11.70
N ASP A 47 5.23 -6.44 -12.19
CA ASP A 47 5.51 -7.83 -11.86
C ASP A 47 5.75 -8.15 -10.37
N VAL A 48 6.05 -7.16 -9.52
CA VAL A 48 6.42 -7.43 -8.11
C VAL A 48 5.21 -7.65 -7.18
N ILE A 49 4.02 -7.12 -7.49
CA ILE A 49 2.77 -7.33 -6.70
C ILE A 49 1.80 -8.28 -7.41
N VAL A 50 2.28 -8.93 -8.45
CA VAL A 50 1.45 -9.64 -9.41
C VAL A 50 1.58 -11.14 -9.13
N HIS A 51 0.51 -11.73 -8.60
CA HIS A 51 0.31 -13.16 -8.75
C HIS A 51 -0.33 -13.38 -10.14
N HIS A 52 0.39 -14.03 -11.07
CA HIS A 52 -0.13 -14.41 -12.39
C HIS A 52 -0.67 -13.26 -13.29
N GLY A 53 0.02 -12.14 -13.38
CA GLY A 53 -0.39 -11.00 -14.21
C GLY A 53 -1.50 -10.11 -13.62
N ARG A 54 -1.97 -10.36 -12.38
CA ARG A 54 -3.03 -9.56 -11.74
C ARG A 54 -2.64 -9.12 -10.33
N LEU A 55 -2.96 -7.86 -10.01
CA LEU A 55 -3.05 -7.39 -8.63
C LEU A 55 -4.11 -8.21 -7.90
N ASP A 56 -3.83 -8.64 -6.66
CA ASP A 56 -4.85 -9.29 -5.84
C ASP A 56 -6.10 -8.39 -5.75
N PRO A 57 -7.32 -8.95 -5.82
CA PRO A 57 -8.54 -8.17 -5.68
C PRO A 57 -8.52 -7.31 -4.42
N GLY A 58 -8.62 -5.99 -4.58
CA GLY A 58 -8.58 -5.04 -3.46
C GLY A 58 -7.23 -4.39 -3.18
N VAL A 59 -6.18 -4.72 -3.93
CA VAL A 59 -4.88 -4.04 -3.84
C VAL A 59 -4.89 -2.73 -4.63
N ALA A 60 -4.60 -1.62 -3.95
CA ALA A 60 -4.39 -0.33 -4.58
C ALA A 60 -2.89 -0.06 -4.80
N LEU A 61 -2.53 0.42 -5.99
CA LEU A 61 -1.14 0.70 -6.38
C LEU A 61 -1.05 2.07 -7.08
N ILE A 62 0.05 2.78 -6.85
CA ILE A 62 0.51 3.92 -7.66
C ILE A 62 1.97 3.70 -8.13
N ASN A 63 2.18 3.71 -9.44
CA ASN A 63 3.49 3.52 -10.06
C ASN A 63 4.34 4.78 -9.94
N LYS A 64 5.64 4.61 -9.65
CA LYS A 64 6.64 5.69 -9.69
C LYS A 64 7.16 5.87 -11.12
N PRO A 65 7.51 7.11 -11.53
CA PRO A 65 7.33 8.35 -10.77
C PRO A 65 5.87 8.83 -10.81
N TYR A 66 5.41 9.43 -9.71
CA TYR A 66 4.09 10.06 -9.62
C TYR A 66 4.19 11.50 -9.08
N ARG A 67 3.25 12.34 -9.48
CA ARG A 67 3.02 13.68 -8.98
C ARG A 67 2.23 13.65 -7.68
N LYS A 68 2.31 14.73 -6.90
CA LYS A 68 1.50 14.91 -5.69
C LYS A 68 -0.01 14.85 -5.97
N SER A 69 -0.44 15.36 -7.13
CA SER A 69 -1.85 15.32 -7.56
C SER A 69 -2.35 13.91 -7.78
N GLU A 70 -1.52 13.04 -8.36
CA GLU A 70 -1.86 11.63 -8.64
C GLU A 70 -1.94 10.85 -7.32
N LEU A 71 -1.00 11.06 -6.40
CA LEU A 71 -1.08 10.48 -5.05
C LEU A 71 -2.34 10.94 -4.31
N ALA A 72 -2.65 12.24 -4.34
CA ALA A 72 -3.83 12.78 -3.66
C ALA A 72 -5.14 12.21 -4.23
N GLN A 73 -5.21 12.06 -5.57
CA GLN A 73 -6.34 11.40 -6.22
C GLN A 73 -6.46 9.94 -5.77
N LYS A 74 -5.34 9.20 -5.76
CA LYS A 74 -5.37 7.79 -5.39
C LYS A 74 -5.78 7.56 -3.94
N ILE A 75 -5.34 8.44 -3.03
CA ILE A 75 -5.75 8.43 -1.63
C ILE A 75 -7.27 8.61 -1.50
N ARG A 76 -7.87 9.56 -2.23
CA ARG A 76 -9.32 9.77 -2.22
C ARG A 76 -10.07 8.56 -2.75
N GLU A 77 -9.62 7.98 -3.87
CA GLU A 77 -10.20 6.75 -4.44
C GLU A 77 -10.21 5.60 -3.41
N VAL A 78 -9.11 5.42 -2.69
CA VAL A 78 -8.96 4.31 -1.72
C VAL A 78 -9.78 4.55 -0.45
N LEU A 79 -9.86 5.80 0.02
CA LEU A 79 -10.63 6.18 1.19
C LEU A 79 -12.14 6.32 0.90
N GLY A 80 -12.55 6.36 -0.37
CA GLY A 80 -13.94 6.58 -0.76
C GLY A 80 -14.45 8.00 -0.50
N ALA A 81 -13.55 8.99 -0.59
CA ALA A 81 -13.82 10.41 -0.32
C ALA A 81 -13.97 11.26 -1.59
#